data_AF-A0A8S1B011-F1
#
_entry.id   AF-A0A8S1B011-F1
#
_cell.length_a   1.000
_cell.length_b   1.000
_cell.length_c   1.000
_cell.angle_alpha   90.00
_cell.angle_beta   90.00
_cell.angle_gamma   90.00
#
_symmetry.space_group_name_H-M   'P 1'
#
loop_
_entity.id
_entity.type
_entity.pdbx_description
1 polymer ?
#
loop_
_entity_poly.entity_id
_entity_poly.type
_entity_poly.pdbx_seq_one_letter_code
_entity_poly.pdbx_strand_id
1 'polypeptide(L)' 'MAPNFAGTMMGITNTFANIISIISPLVAGLILQDETDPSQWRLVFYVSSAVYFATNLFFIIFGSCERQAWNELKESEESE' A
#
# COMPACT_ATOMS: atom_id res chain seq x y z
N MET A 1 -15.66 5.07 -3.37
CA MET A 1 -15.50 4.06 -4.43
C MET A 1 -15.67 4.69 -5.82
N ALA A 2 -14.71 4.48 -6.73
CA ALA A 2 -14.74 4.98 -8.10
C ALA A 2 -14.55 3.82 -9.11
N PRO A 3 -15.59 3.01 -9.39
CA PRO A 3 -15.49 1.83 -10.25
C PRO A 3 -14.94 2.10 -11.65
N ASN A 4 -15.21 3.26 -12.25
CA ASN A 4 -14.71 3.61 -13.59
C ASN A 4 -13.19 3.73 -13.67
N PHE A 5 -12.52 4.02 -12.55
CA PHE A 5 -11.06 4.12 -12.44
C PHE A 5 -10.44 2.93 -11.70
N ALA A 6 -11.23 1.89 -11.41
CA ALA A 6 -10.77 0.74 -10.63
C ALA A 6 -9.57 0.03 -11.27
N GLY A 7 -9.56 -0.13 -12.59
CA GLY A 7 -8.45 -0.76 -13.32
C GLY A 7 -7.12 -0.01 -13.16
N THR A 8 -7.13 1.31 -13.37
CA THR A 8 -5.93 2.16 -13.21
C THR A 8 -5.47 2.21 -11.76
N MET A 9 -6.39 2.36 -10.80
CA MET A 9 -6.06 2.35 -9.36
C MET A 9 -5.47 1.01 -8.92
N MET A 10 -6.01 -0.11 -9.43
CA MET A 10 -5.50 -1.45 -9.14
C MET A 10 -4.10 -1.64 -9.76
N GLY A 11 -3.87 -1.15 -10.97
CA GLY A 11 -2.55 -1.15 -11.61
C GLY A 11 -1.50 -0.42 -10.78
N ILE A 12 -1.79 0.83 -10.37
CA ILE A 12 -0.90 1.64 -9.53
C ILE A 12 -0.61 0.94 -8.20
N THR A 13 -1.66 0.43 -7.54
CA THR A 13 -1.53 -0.28 -6.26
C THR A 13 -0.64 -1.51 -6.41
N ASN A 14 -0.79 -2.28 -7.50
CA ASN A 14 0.03 -3.45 -7.76
C ASN A 14 1.50 -3.08 -8.05
N THR A 15 1.77 -1.98 -8.76
CA THR A 15 3.15 -1.50 -8.96
C THR A 15 3.83 -1.18 -7.63
N PHE A 16 3.17 -0.42 -6.76
CA PHE A 16 3.71 -0.13 -5.43
C PHE A 16 3.87 -1.39 -4.58
N ALA A 17 2.91 -2.32 -4.64
CA ALA A 17 3.01 -3.59 -3.94
C ALA A 17 4.26 -4.38 -4.36
N ASN A 18 4.53 -4.50 -5.67
CA ASN A 18 5.72 -5.20 -6.17
C ASN A 18 7.02 -4.50 -5.74
N ILE A 19 7.07 -3.17 -5.75
CA ILE A 19 8.25 -2.41 -5.28
C ILE A 19 8.50 -2.69 -3.80
N ILE A 20 7.46 -2.61 -2.96
CA ILE A 20 7.57 -2.87 -1.53
C ILE A 20 8.01 -4.33 -1.28
N SER A 21 7.49 -5.29 -2.06
CA SER A 21 7.88 -6.69 -1.98
C SER A 21 9.37 -6.92 -2.27
N ILE A 22 10.00 -6.13 -3.13
CA ILE A 22 11.44 -6.20 -3.39
C ILE A 22 12.24 -5.55 -2.24
N ILE A 23 11.75 -4.44 -1.69
CA ILE A 23 12.43 -3.70 -0.61
C ILE A 23 12.39 -4.46 0.71
N SER A 24 11.30 -5.16 1.01
CA SER A 24 11.11 -5.89 2.27
C SER A 24 12.28 -6.86 2.62
N PRO A 25 12.70 -7.77 1.73
CA PRO A 25 13.84 -8.65 2.02
C PRO A 25 15.18 -7.91 2.04
N LEU A 26 15.34 -6.81 1.29
CA LEU A 26 16.56 -5.99 1.34
C LEU A 26 16.73 -5.34 2.73
N VAL A 27 15.65 -4.80 3.29
CA VAL A 27 15.67 -4.23 4.65
C VAL A 27 15.90 -5.34 5.68
N ALA A 28 15.27 -6.50 5.53
CA ALA A 28 15.50 -7.63 6.41
C ALA A 28 16.97 -8.10 6.37
N GLY A 29 17.59 -8.17 5.19
CA GLY A 29 18.99 -8.54 5.03
C GLY A 29 19.99 -7.52 5.58
N LEU A 30 19.61 -6.24 5.68
CA LEU A 30 20.42 -5.23 6.37
C LEU A 30 20.34 -5.35 7.90
N ILE A 31 19.21 -5.82 8.42
CA ILE A 31 18.97 -6.01 9.85
C ILE A 31 19.56 -7.34 10.35
N LEU A 32 19.47 -8.39 9.53
CA LEU A 32 19.97 -9.73 9.81
C LEU A 32 21.45 -9.82 9.45
N GLN A 33 22.33 -9.31 10.31
CA GLN A 33 23.78 -9.50 10.20
C GLN A 33 24.24 -10.87 10.72
N ASP A 34 23.50 -11.45 11.67
CA ASP A 34 23.71 -12.79 12.21
C ASP A 34 22.36 -13.50 12.30
N GLU A 35 22.08 -14.35 11.31
CA GLU A 35 20.79 -15.04 11.15
C GLU A 35 20.46 -15.95 12.35
N THR A 36 21.45 -16.30 13.16
CA THR A 36 21.31 -17.15 14.34
C THR A 36 20.89 -16.40 15.60
N ASP A 37 20.99 -15.06 15.61
CA ASP A 37 20.63 -14.24 16.75
C ASP A 37 19.10 -13.97 16.80
N PRO A 38 18.38 -14.47 17.82
CA PRO A 38 16.95 -14.21 17.98
C PRO A 38 16.61 -12.73 18.19
N SER A 39 17.56 -11.91 18.63
CA SER A 39 17.35 -10.49 18.89
C SER A 39 17.08 -9.70 17.60
N GLN A 40 17.77 -10.05 16.50
CA GLN A 40 17.64 -9.40 15.20
C GLN A 40 16.27 -9.72 14.57
N TRP A 41 15.83 -10.97 14.69
CA TRP A 41 14.48 -11.38 14.26
C TRP A 41 13.38 -10.62 15.01
N ARG A 42 13.53 -10.38 16.32
CA ARG A 42 12.58 -9.54 17.07
C ARG A 42 12.50 -8.13 16.50
N LEU A 43 13.64 -7.55 16.10
CA LEU A 43 13.66 -6.23 15.48
C LEU A 43 12.91 -6.22 14.14
N VAL A 44 13.09 -7.24 13.29
CA VAL A 44 12.35 -7.39 12.02
C VAL A 44 10.84 -7.45 12.27
N PHE A 45 10.39 -8.22 13.26
CA PHE A 45 8.98 -8.30 13.64
C PHE A 45 8.43 -6.98 14.19
N TYR A 46 9.20 -6.26 15.02
CA TYR A 46 8.79 -4.95 15.52
C TYR A 46 8.65 -3.92 14.41
N VAL A 47 9.60 -3.88 13.46
CA VAL A 47 9.52 -2.99 12.29
C VAL A 47 8.30 -3.33 11.44
N SER A 48 8.07 -4.61 11.17
CA SER A 48 6.91 -5.07 10.39
C SER A 48 5.59 -4.66 11.08
N SER A 49 5.49 -4.91 12.39
CA SER A 49 4.32 -4.53 13.19
C SER A 49 4.08 -3.02 13.18
N ALA A 50 5.13 -2.21 13.32
CA ALA A 50 5.02 -0.75 13.27
C ALA A 50 4.52 -0.25 11.90
N VAL A 51 5.02 -0.84 10.80
CA VAL A 51 4.57 -0.51 9.44
C VAL A 51 3.09 -0.87 9.24
N TYR A 52 2.68 -2.06 9.65
CA TYR A 52 1.27 -2.48 9.56
C TYR A 52 0.36 -1.58 10.40
N PHE A 53 0.77 -1.27 11.62
CA PHE A 53 0.00 -0.40 12.51
C PHE A 53 -0.14 1.02 11.94
N ALA A 54 0.95 1.61 11.46
CA ALA A 54 0.94 2.94 10.85
C ALA A 54 0.05 2.98 9.58
N THR A 55 0.16 1.97 8.73
CA THR A 55 -0.65 1.87 7.50
C THR A 55 -2.13 1.67 7.82
N ASN A 56 -2.43 0.85 8.82
CA ASN A 56 -3.80 0.64 9.29
C ASN A 56 -4.39 1.93 9.89
N LEU A 57 -3.63 2.63 10.72
CA LEU A 57 -4.05 3.90 11.29
C LEU A 57 -4.32 4.95 10.20
N PHE A 58 -3.44 5.04 9.21
CA PHE A 58 -3.64 5.90 8.04
C PHE A 58 -4.94 5.54 7.30
N PHE A 59 -5.18 4.25 7.07
CA PHE A 59 -6.42 3.79 6.44
C PHE A 59 -7.67 4.13 7.26
N ILE A 60 -7.61 4.02 8.60
CA ILE A 60 -8.73 4.37 9.47
C ILE A 60 -9.03 5.87 9.43
N ILE A 61 -8.00 6.73 9.38
CA ILE A 61 -8.16 8.19 9.38
C ILE A 61 -8.65 8.71 8.03
N PHE A 62 -8.08 8.20 6.92
CA PHE A 62 -8.30 8.76 5.57
C PHE A 62 -9.21 7.90 4.70
N GLY A 63 -9.52 6.67 5.12
CA GLY A 63 -10.38 5.76 4.37
C GLY A 63 -11.81 6.28 4.30
N SER A 64 -12.34 6.44 3.09
CA SER A 64 -13.75 6.76 2.86
C SER A 64 -14.38 5.76 1.89
N CYS A 65 -15.54 5.24 2.26
CA CYS A 65 -16.33 4.33 1.42
C CYS A 65 -17.29 5.06 0.47
N GLU A 66 -17.38 6.39 0.55
CA GLU A 66 -18.33 7.16 -0.26
C GLU A 66 -17.95 7.17 -1.74
N ARG A 67 -18.93 7.24 -2.64
CA ARG A 67 -18.66 7.42 -4.09
C ARG A 67 -17.84 8.68 -4.27
N GLN A 68 -16.64 8.53 -4.84
CA GLN A 68 -15.77 9.69 -5.01
C GLN A 68 -16.33 10.56 -6.14
N ALA A 69 -16.33 11.88 -5.97
CA ALA A 69 -16.99 12.81 -6.90
C ALA A 69 -16.46 12.74 -8.34
N TRP A 70 -15.19 12.33 -8.52
CA TRP A 70 -14.59 12.10 -9.83
C TRP A 70 -14.92 10.74 -10.45
N ASN A 71 -15.82 9.95 -9.85
CA ASN A 71 -16.25 8.69 -10.43
C ASN A 71 -17.06 8.88 -11.73
N GLU A 72 -17.69 10.04 -11.91
CA GLU A 72 -18.36 10.38 -13.17
C GLU A 72 -17.32 10.86 -14.18
N LEU A 73 -17.16 10.10 -15.27
CA LEU A 73 -16.53 10.60 -16.47
C LEU A 73 -17.45 11.72 -16.96
N LYS A 74 -16.94 12.96 -17.06
CA LYS A 74 -17.67 14.02 -17.78
C LYS A 74 -18.02 13.44 -19.15
N GLU A 75 -19.32 13.25 -19.43
CA GLU A 75 -19.82 13.27 -20.79
C GLU A 75 -19.45 14.66 -21.34
N SER A 76 -18.29 14.76 -21.97
CA SER A 76 -18.06 15.80 -22.94
C SER A 76 -19.01 15.50 -24.09
N GLU A 77 -20.13 16.23 -24.11
CA GLU A 77 -20.79 16.74 -25.31
C GLU A 77 -20.53 15.92 -26.58
N GLU A 78 -21.28 14.82 -26.75
CA GLU A 78 -21.67 14.36 -28.07
C GLU A 78 -23.15 14.75 -28.26
N SER A 79 -23.39 16.06 -28.14
CA SER A 79 -24.43 16.69 -28.92
C SER A 79 -23.88 16.85 -30.33
N GLU A 80 -24.53 16.13 -31.25
CA GLU A 80 -24.50 16.21 -32.72
C GLU A 80 -23.71 15.13 -33.48
#